data_AF-A0A1Q7RL45-F1
#
_entry.id   AF-A0A1Q7RL45-F1
#
_cell.length_a   1.000
_cell.length_b   1.000
_cell.length_c   1.000
_cell.angle_alpha   90.00
_cell.angle_beta   90.00
_cell.angle_gamma   90.00
#
_symmetry.space_group_name_H-M   'P 1'
#
loop_
_entity.id
_entity.type
_entity.pdbx_description
1 polymer ?
#
loop_
_entity_poly.entity_id
_entity_poly.type
_entity_poly.pdbx_seq_one_letter_code
_entity_poly.pdbx_strand_id
1 'polypeptide(L)'
;MSRPPEGAGHVDRLDGPEELKWRLRVLLDTLAGRVSVAQACEELGVSESRLHELRRQALVGALGALMPKPAGRPSTAETATEREKDLEARIDELEVDLQAALVRTELALAMPELFRGGGKKNRRRWKKSGTERPAPPGTGG
;
A
#
# COMPACT_ATOMS: atom_id res chain seq x y z
N MET A 1 26.41 -27.03 -35.81
CA MET A 1 25.78 -27.91 -34.80
C MET A 1 25.12 -27.02 -33.76
N SER A 2 23.81 -26.85 -33.80
CA SER A 2 23.08 -25.99 -32.85
C SER A 2 22.82 -26.78 -31.56
N ARG A 3 23.06 -26.18 -30.40
CA ARG A 3 22.72 -26.79 -29.10
C ARG A 3 21.17 -26.90 -29.03
N PRO A 4 20.61 -28.05 -28.60
CA PRO A 4 19.18 -28.16 -28.35
C PRO A 4 18.74 -27.07 -27.34
N PRO A 5 17.56 -26.45 -27.52
CA PRO A 5 17.08 -25.44 -26.59
C PRO A 5 16.88 -26.08 -25.21
N GLU A 6 17.54 -25.54 -24.18
CA GLU A 6 17.47 -26.07 -22.80
C GLU A 6 16.09 -25.84 -22.15
N GLY A 7 15.24 -25.00 -22.75
CA GLY A 7 13.87 -24.77 -22.28
C GLY A 7 13.85 -24.22 -20.85
N ALA A 8 13.06 -24.84 -19.97
CA ALA A 8 12.98 -24.45 -18.57
C ALA A 8 14.23 -24.86 -17.75
N GLY A 9 15.18 -25.59 -18.34
CA GLY A 9 16.47 -25.95 -17.71
C GLY A 9 17.38 -24.74 -17.43
N HIS A 10 17.10 -23.57 -18.03
CA HIS A 10 17.77 -22.32 -17.65
C HIS A 10 17.57 -21.96 -16.16
N VAL A 11 16.47 -22.43 -15.56
CA VAL A 11 16.14 -22.16 -14.16
C VAL A 11 17.11 -22.84 -13.19
N ASP A 12 17.71 -23.97 -13.55
CA ASP A 12 18.68 -24.69 -12.70
C ASP A 12 19.91 -23.85 -12.34
N ARG A 13 20.24 -22.88 -13.18
CA ARG A 13 21.43 -22.05 -13.05
C ARG A 13 21.16 -20.72 -12.34
N LEU A 14 19.93 -20.48 -11.92
CA LEU A 14 19.57 -19.29 -11.14
C LEU A 14 19.94 -19.49 -9.67
N ASP A 15 20.41 -18.40 -9.04
CA ASP A 15 20.58 -18.34 -7.59
C ASP A 15 19.21 -18.20 -6.91
N GLY A 16 19.00 -18.96 -5.83
CA GLY A 16 17.80 -18.87 -5.02
C GLY A 16 17.37 -20.20 -4.40
N PRO A 17 16.31 -20.19 -3.56
CA PRO A 17 15.76 -21.39 -2.97
C PRO A 17 15.30 -22.40 -4.03
N GLU A 18 15.64 -23.67 -3.85
CA GLU A 18 15.35 -24.74 -4.83
C GLU A 18 13.85 -24.91 -5.08
N GLU A 19 13.03 -24.73 -4.04
CA GLU A 19 11.56 -24.72 -4.12
C GLU A 19 11.05 -23.65 -5.11
N LEU A 20 11.64 -22.45 -5.10
CA LEU A 20 11.23 -21.37 -5.99
C LEU A 20 11.70 -21.61 -7.43
N LYS A 21 12.87 -22.24 -7.60
CA LYS A 21 13.38 -22.66 -8.91
C LYS A 21 12.48 -23.73 -9.51
N TRP A 22 12.10 -24.75 -8.74
CA TRP A 22 11.14 -25.75 -9.18
C TRP A 22 9.79 -25.13 -9.58
N ARG A 23 9.24 -24.24 -8.74
CA ARG A 23 7.99 -23.53 -9.02
C ARG A 23 8.05 -22.72 -10.32
N LEU A 24 9.17 -22.03 -10.56
CA LEU A 24 9.40 -21.27 -11.78
C LEU A 24 9.51 -22.19 -13.01
N ARG A 25 10.16 -23.37 -12.89
CA ARG A 25 10.24 -24.36 -13.96
C ARG A 25 8.85 -24.81 -14.41
N VAL A 26 8.01 -25.26 -13.48
CA VAL A 26 6.64 -25.72 -13.78
C VAL A 26 5.86 -24.61 -14.49
N LEU A 27 5.98 -23.37 -14.02
CA LEU A 27 5.33 -22.22 -14.64
C LEU A 27 5.80 -21.99 -16.09
N LEU A 28 7.11 -22.06 -16.37
CA LEU A 28 7.65 -21.94 -17.73
C LEU A 28 7.24 -23.13 -18.62
N ASP A 29 7.13 -24.33 -18.07
CA ASP A 29 6.67 -25.50 -18.81
C ASP A 29 5.19 -25.40 -19.19
N THR A 30 4.37 -24.72 -18.38
CA THR A 30 3.00 -24.39 -18.79
C THR A 30 2.94 -23.37 -19.93
N LEU A 31 3.85 -22.40 -19.97
CA LEU A 31 3.95 -21.43 -21.06
C LEU A 31 4.44 -22.08 -22.36
N ALA A 32 5.36 -23.04 -22.23
CA ALA A 32 5.88 -23.82 -23.35
C ALA A 32 4.90 -24.90 -23.85
N GLY A 33 3.73 -25.06 -23.21
CA GLY A 33 2.74 -26.09 -23.54
C GLY A 33 3.19 -27.52 -23.23
N ARG A 34 4.25 -27.70 -22.43
CA ARG A 34 4.76 -29.02 -22.03
C ARG A 34 3.95 -29.64 -20.89
N VAL A 35 3.40 -28.81 -20.01
CA VAL A 35 2.53 -29.19 -18.89
C VAL A 35 1.22 -28.44 -19.01
N SER A 36 0.10 -29.13 -18.82
CA SER A 36 -1.23 -28.49 -18.83
C SER A 36 -1.45 -27.62 -17.58
N VAL A 37 -2.38 -26.67 -17.67
CA VAL A 37 -2.76 -25.83 -16.51
C VAL A 37 -3.23 -26.68 -15.33
N ALA A 38 -4.03 -27.71 -15.58
CA ALA A 38 -4.54 -28.60 -14.54
C ALA A 38 -3.40 -29.37 -13.84
N GLN A 39 -2.49 -29.98 -14.60
CA GLN A 39 -1.33 -30.69 -14.04
C GLN A 39 -0.44 -29.77 -13.23
N ALA A 40 -0.18 -28.56 -13.71
CA ALA A 40 0.62 -27.58 -12.97
C ALA A 40 -0.06 -27.11 -11.67
N CYS A 41 -1.39 -26.99 -11.67
CA CYS A 41 -2.14 -26.66 -10.45
C CYS A 41 -2.03 -27.76 -9.40
N GLU A 42 -2.09 -29.01 -9.84
CA GLU A 42 -1.95 -30.19 -9.00
C GLU A 42 -0.52 -30.32 -8.45
N GLU A 43 0.50 -30.18 -9.31
CA GLU A 43 1.90 -30.20 -8.91
C GLU A 43 2.25 -29.08 -7.92
N LEU A 44 1.82 -27.84 -8.20
CA LEU A 44 2.13 -26.67 -7.36
C LEU A 44 1.22 -26.52 -6.14
N GLY A 45 0.15 -27.32 -6.02
CA GLY A 45 -0.86 -27.20 -4.96
C GLY A 45 -1.59 -25.86 -4.96
N VAL A 46 -1.90 -25.30 -6.14
CA VAL A 46 -2.57 -23.99 -6.27
C VAL A 46 -3.81 -24.08 -7.17
N SER A 47 -4.74 -23.13 -7.00
CA SER A 47 -5.86 -22.98 -7.93
C SER A 47 -5.42 -22.43 -9.28
N GLU A 48 -6.23 -22.66 -10.31
CA GLU A 48 -6.00 -22.12 -11.66
C GLU A 48 -5.86 -20.59 -11.65
N SER A 49 -6.73 -19.88 -10.91
CA SER A 49 -6.63 -18.42 -10.76
C SER A 49 -5.29 -18.00 -10.16
N ARG A 50 -4.79 -18.75 -9.17
CA ARG A 50 -3.48 -18.47 -8.56
C ARG A 50 -2.33 -18.76 -9.52
N LEU A 51 -2.43 -19.81 -10.35
CA LEU A 51 -1.44 -20.10 -11.40
C LEU A 51 -1.39 -18.95 -12.43
N HIS A 52 -2.55 -18.48 -12.90
CA HIS A 52 -2.62 -17.34 -13.82
C HIS A 52 -1.97 -16.09 -13.25
N GLU A 53 -2.23 -15.81 -11.97
CA GLU A 53 -1.64 -14.66 -11.28
C GLU A 53 -0.11 -14.77 -11.19
N LEU A 54 0.41 -15.93 -10.79
CA LEU A 54 1.85 -16.16 -10.72
C LEU A 54 2.51 -16.02 -12.09
N ARG A 55 1.84 -16.51 -13.14
CA ARG A 55 2.33 -16.40 -14.52
C ARG A 55 2.40 -14.94 -14.96
N ARG A 56 1.37 -14.16 -14.66
CA ARG A 56 1.36 -12.71 -14.92
C ARG A 56 2.50 -12.01 -14.21
N GLN A 57 2.69 -12.27 -12.91
CA GLN A 57 3.75 -11.68 -12.10
C GLN A 57 5.15 -12.00 -12.66
N ALA A 58 5.40 -13.26 -13.01
CA ALA A 58 6.68 -13.69 -13.60
C ALA A 58 6.97 -12.98 -14.93
N LEU A 59 5.96 -12.86 -15.81
CA LEU A 59 6.10 -12.19 -17.11
C LEU A 59 6.31 -10.68 -16.97
N VAL A 60 5.62 -10.03 -16.02
CA VAL A 60 5.83 -8.60 -15.72
C VAL A 60 7.27 -8.36 -15.24
N GLY A 61 7.76 -9.20 -14.32
CA GLY A 61 9.15 -9.11 -13.85
C GLY A 61 10.17 -9.34 -14.98
N ALA A 62 9.94 -10.34 -15.83
CA ALA A 62 10.80 -10.60 -16.98
C ALA A 62 10.80 -9.43 -17.98
N LEU A 63 9.63 -8.86 -18.29
CA LEU A 63 9.52 -7.69 -19.16
C LEU A 63 10.27 -6.50 -18.56
N GLY A 64 10.09 -6.21 -17.27
CA GLY A 64 10.79 -5.13 -16.58
C GLY A 64 12.31 -5.28 -16.62
N ALA A 65 12.81 -6.52 -16.48
CA ALA A 65 14.24 -6.80 -16.59
C ALA A 65 14.80 -6.57 -18.01
N LEU A 66 13.96 -6.68 -19.05
CA LEU A 66 14.34 -6.43 -20.45
C LEU A 66 14.21 -4.96 -20.86
N MET A 67 13.52 -4.13 -20.09
CA MET A 67 13.35 -2.72 -20.44
C MET A 67 14.70 -1.98 -20.43
N PRO A 68 14.92 -1.04 -21.36
CA PRO A 68 16.14 -0.24 -21.39
C PRO A 68 16.32 0.51 -20.07
N LYS A 69 17.44 0.28 -19.40
CA LYS A 69 17.86 1.14 -18.29
C LYS A 69 18.54 2.38 -18.87
N PRO A 70 18.30 3.57 -18.32
CA PRO A 70 19.00 4.77 -18.76
C PRO A 70 20.50 4.55 -18.71
N ALA A 71 21.22 5.02 -19.73
CA ALA A 71 22.65 4.80 -19.86
C ALA A 71 23.40 5.45 -18.67
N GLY A 72 24.08 4.62 -17.87
CA GLY A 72 24.87 5.02 -16.72
C GLY A 72 25.13 3.84 -15.80
N ARG A 73 26.20 3.89 -14.99
CA ARG A 73 26.36 2.97 -13.84
C ARG A 73 25.06 3.08 -13.02
N PRO A 74 24.39 1.97 -12.66
CA PRO A 74 23.21 2.05 -11.81
C PRO A 74 23.58 2.90 -10.59
N SER A 75 22.84 3.99 -10.37
CA SER A 75 22.99 4.81 -9.18
C SER A 75 22.85 3.86 -7.99
N THR A 76 23.86 3.83 -7.11
CA THR A 76 23.69 3.24 -5.80
C THR A 76 22.46 3.90 -5.17
N ALA A 77 21.47 3.07 -4.84
CA ALA A 77 20.10 3.44 -4.49
C ALA A 77 19.34 4.14 -5.65
N GLU A 78 18.34 3.43 -6.20
CA GLU A 78 17.17 4.09 -6.76
C GLU A 78 16.58 4.91 -5.60
N THR A 79 16.82 6.22 -5.60
CA THR A 79 16.19 7.13 -4.65
C THR A 79 14.69 6.94 -4.79
N ALA A 80 14.02 6.59 -3.68
CA ALA A 80 12.56 6.48 -3.63
C ALA A 80 11.95 7.64 -4.42
N THR A 81 11.12 7.29 -5.40
CA THR A 81 10.41 8.29 -6.20
C THR A 81 9.63 9.21 -5.27
N GLU A 82 9.41 10.46 -5.64
CA GLU A 82 8.63 11.39 -4.78
C GLU A 82 7.26 10.80 -4.39
N ARG A 83 6.66 10.00 -5.29
CA ARG A 83 5.44 9.26 -5.01
C ARG A 83 5.60 8.19 -3.92
N GLU A 84 6.72 7.49 -3.86
CA GLU A 84 6.99 6.49 -2.82
C GLU A 84 7.16 7.17 -1.46
N LYS A 85 7.88 8.30 -1.40
CA LYS A 85 8.00 9.09 -0.17
C LYS A 85 6.67 9.65 0.31
N ASP A 86 5.84 10.14 -0.61
CA ASP A 86 4.49 10.64 -0.30
C ASP A 86 3.60 9.52 0.26
N LEU A 87 3.71 8.31 -0.29
CA LEU A 87 2.97 7.15 0.18
C LEU A 87 3.46 6.66 1.54
N GLU A 88 4.78 6.62 1.77
CA GLU A 88 5.37 6.29 3.07
C GLU A 88 4.93 7.27 4.16
N ALA A 89 5.01 8.58 3.89
CA ALA A 89 4.54 9.60 4.81
C ALA A 89 3.03 9.46 5.12
N ARG A 90 2.24 9.07 4.12
CA ARG A 90 0.80 8.85 4.31
C ARG A 90 0.50 7.58 5.12
N ILE A 91 1.30 6.54 4.97
CA ILE A 91 1.19 5.32 5.77
C ILE A 91 1.50 5.65 7.23
N ASP A 92 2.59 6.35 7.49
CA ASP A 92 2.98 6.75 8.85
C ASP A 92 1.89 7.59 9.54
N GLU A 93 1.31 8.56 8.82
CA GLU A 93 0.19 9.36 9.31
C GLU A 93 -1.03 8.49 9.65
N LEU A 94 -1.40 7.57 8.76
CA LEU A 94 -2.55 6.69 8.94
C LEU A 94 -2.35 5.69 10.08
N GLU A 95 -1.12 5.21 10.30
CA GLU A 95 -0.80 4.33 11.42
C GLU A 95 -0.93 5.04 12.77
N VAL A 96 -0.49 6.30 12.84
CA VAL A 96 -0.69 7.15 14.03
C VAL A 96 -2.18 7.37 14.30
N ASP A 97 -2.94 7.71 13.26
CA ASP A 97 -4.39 7.91 13.37
C ASP A 97 -5.12 6.64 13.81
N LEU A 98 -4.75 5.50 13.24
CA LEU A 98 -5.28 4.20 13.60
C LEU A 98 -4.99 3.88 15.07
N GLN A 99 -3.75 4.07 15.50
CA GLN A 99 -3.37 3.81 16.89
C GLN A 99 -4.12 4.73 17.86
N ALA A 100 -4.26 6.02 17.52
CA ALA A 100 -5.05 6.95 18.33
C ALA A 100 -6.53 6.53 18.40
N ALA A 101 -7.11 6.06 17.29
CA ALA A 101 -8.49 5.55 17.27
C ALA A 101 -8.67 4.28 18.10
N LEU A 102 -7.71 3.35 18.04
CA LEU A 102 -7.70 2.13 18.85
C LEU A 102 -7.62 2.47 20.35
N VAL A 103 -6.67 3.32 20.74
CA VAL A 103 -6.54 3.77 22.14
C VAL A 103 -7.81 4.45 22.64
N ARG A 104 -8.44 5.34 21.84
CA ARG A 104 -9.71 5.96 22.24
C ARG A 104 -10.82 4.92 22.42
N THR A 105 -10.87 3.91 21.55
CA THR A 105 -11.83 2.81 21.66
C THR A 105 -11.59 1.99 22.93
N GLU A 106 -10.35 1.61 23.19
CA GLU A 106 -9.96 0.86 24.40
C GLU A 106 -10.28 1.63 25.67
N LEU A 107 -9.95 2.93 25.73
CA LEU A 107 -10.29 3.79 26.87
C LEU A 107 -11.81 3.92 27.06
N ALA A 108 -12.58 4.03 25.99
CA ALA A 108 -14.03 4.11 26.07
C ALA A 108 -14.67 2.83 26.61
N LEU A 109 -14.06 1.66 26.33
CA LEU A 109 -14.49 0.37 26.84
C LEU A 109 -14.02 0.13 28.28
N ALA A 110 -12.77 0.45 28.60
CA ALA A 110 -12.16 0.18 29.91
C ALA A 110 -12.51 1.22 30.98
N MET A 111 -12.66 2.49 30.60
CA MET A 111 -12.93 3.62 31.50
C MET A 111 -14.03 4.56 30.93
N PRO A 112 -15.29 4.09 30.82
CA PRO A 112 -16.38 4.85 30.21
C PRO A 112 -16.67 6.20 30.88
N GLU A 113 -16.36 6.33 32.17
CA GLU A 113 -16.57 7.54 32.97
C GLU A 113 -15.74 8.74 32.50
N LEU A 114 -14.56 8.51 31.91
CA LEU A 114 -13.71 9.58 31.36
C LEU A 114 -14.40 10.33 30.21
N PHE A 115 -15.32 9.67 29.51
CA PHE A 115 -16.06 10.24 28.39
C PHE A 115 -17.46 10.76 28.77
N ARG A 116 -17.92 10.56 30.02
CA ARG A 116 -19.26 10.97 30.50
C ARG A 116 -19.29 12.38 31.15
N GLY A 117 -18.15 13.07 31.26
CA GLY A 117 -17.99 14.30 32.07
C GLY A 117 -18.24 15.67 31.41
N GLY A 118 -18.55 15.76 30.12
CA GLY A 118 -18.56 17.03 29.35
C GLY A 118 -19.85 17.88 29.41
N GLY A 119 -20.78 17.61 30.32
CA GLY A 119 -22.14 18.16 30.26
C GLY A 119 -22.58 18.97 31.49
N LYS A 120 -21.89 20.03 31.90
CA LYS A 120 -22.44 21.01 32.87
C LYS A 120 -22.45 22.43 32.31
N LYS A 121 -23.63 22.83 31.84
CA LYS A 121 -24.04 24.18 31.39
C LYS A 121 -23.69 25.24 32.44
N ASN A 122 -22.80 26.18 32.12
CA ASN A 122 -22.68 27.41 32.90
C ASN A 122 -23.57 28.50 32.26
N ARG A 123 -24.86 28.52 32.63
CA ARG A 123 -25.76 29.67 32.42
C ARG A 123 -25.24 30.85 33.25
N ARG A 124 -24.33 31.66 32.70
CA ARG A 124 -23.99 32.96 33.29
C ARG A 124 -24.58 34.09 32.45
N ARG A 125 -25.86 34.32 32.73
CA ARG A 125 -26.53 35.62 32.88
C ARG A 125 -25.72 36.84 32.41
N TRP A 126 -25.81 37.18 31.13
CA TRP A 126 -25.42 38.51 30.65
C TRP A 126 -26.58 39.47 30.94
N LYS A 127 -26.45 40.24 32.04
CA LYS A 127 -27.38 41.33 32.36
C LYS A 127 -27.13 42.48 31.39
N LYS A 128 -28.21 42.97 30.78
CA LYS A 128 -28.27 44.26 30.08
C LYS A 128 -27.82 45.38 31.01
N SER A 129 -26.87 46.20 30.57
CA SER A 129 -26.78 47.62 30.93
C SER A 129 -26.60 48.38 29.64
N GLY A 130 -27.69 49.01 29.19
CA GLY A 130 -27.62 50.01 28.15
C GLY A 130 -27.04 51.28 28.73
N THR A 131 -26.15 51.92 27.97
CA THR A 131 -25.90 53.35 28.06
C THR A 131 -25.58 53.83 26.64
N GLU A 132 -26.63 54.43 26.06
CA GLU A 132 -26.63 55.62 25.21
C GLU A 132 -25.66 55.73 24.01
N ARG A 133 -26.25 55.73 22.80
CA ARG A 133 -25.65 56.26 21.58
C ARG A 133 -25.63 57.80 21.67
N PRO A 134 -24.52 58.49 21.38
CA PRO A 134 -24.57 59.93 21.16
C PRO A 134 -25.29 60.24 19.82
N ALA A 135 -26.12 61.29 19.85
CA ALA A 135 -26.96 61.77 18.76
C ALA A 135 -26.16 62.26 17.53
N PRO A 136 -26.74 62.22 16.32
CA PRO A 136 -26.10 62.81 15.14
C PRO A 136 -26.23 64.34 15.15
N PRO A 137 -25.18 65.11 14.83
CA PRO A 137 -25.34 66.52 14.50
C PRO A 137 -25.86 66.67 13.05
N GLY A 138 -27.11 67.11 12.89
CA GLY A 138 -27.49 68.01 11.79
C GLY A 138 -27.39 69.46 12.31
N THR A 139 -27.27 70.54 11.55
CA THR A 139 -27.29 70.83 10.10
C THR A 139 -26.80 72.29 9.98
N GLY A 140 -26.23 72.72 8.85
CA GLY A 140 -26.11 74.15 8.50
C GLY A 140 -24.98 74.39 7.49
N GLY A 141 -25.20 75.04 6.34
CA GLY A 141 -26.39 75.65 5.76
C GLY A 141 -26.17 75.91 4.26
#